data_AF-A0A813WD04-F1
#
_entry.id   AF-A0A813WD04-F1
#
_cell.length_a   1.000
_cell.length_b   1.000
_cell.length_c   1.000
_cell.angle_alpha   90.00
_cell.angle_beta   90.00
_cell.angle_gamma   90.00
#
_symmetry.space_group_name_H-M   'P 1'
#
loop_
_entity.id
_entity.type
_entity.pdbx_description
1 polymer ?
#
loop_
_entity_poly.entity_id
_entity_poly.type
_entity_poly.pdbx_seq_one_letter_code
_entity_poly.pdbx_strand_id
1 'polypeptide(L)'
;MMSIISVSIITGLIIVISGLMDYLFSFFQILFKKPLSPKSAVEIDPKEHIYVHPDFVNGKQNSSSFNEKTIYEVILHGIELGGDRPHFSYRQLSNESFKSYTHEQVFEIIKEIGSGMINSGLKPSNETFFGIYASASVNYALCLYSAWPYSMVPIGIYDSLGQDGVKFIIRQSAVELIFADDLQRVKHLIEWKDET
;
A
#
# COMPACT_ATOMS: atom_id res chain seq x y z
N MET A 1 -27.98 -54.11 15.73
CA MET A 1 -27.29 -53.69 14.49
C MET A 1 -28.19 -52.67 13.81
N MET A 2 -27.78 -51.40 13.75
CA MET A 2 -28.63 -50.33 13.18
C MET A 2 -28.79 -50.55 11.67
N SER A 3 -30.00 -50.39 11.13
CA SER A 3 -30.22 -50.57 9.68
C SER A 3 -29.51 -49.47 8.89
N ILE A 4 -29.06 -49.78 7.68
CA ILE A 4 -28.38 -48.84 6.77
C ILE A 4 -29.21 -47.56 6.57
N ILE A 5 -30.55 -47.70 6.50
CA ILE A 5 -31.48 -46.57 6.35
C ILE A 5 -31.40 -45.61 7.54
N SER A 6 -31.36 -46.15 8.77
CA SER A 6 -31.22 -45.34 9.99
C SER A 6 -29.87 -44.60 10.06
N VAL A 7 -28.78 -45.19 9.58
CA VAL A 7 -27.47 -44.52 9.52
C VAL A 7 -27.49 -43.37 8.50
N SER A 8 -28.09 -43.57 7.33
CA SER A 8 -28.19 -42.54 6.29
C SER A 8 -29.04 -41.33 6.73
N ILE A 9 -30.16 -41.57 7.42
CA ILE A 9 -31.02 -40.48 7.94
C ILE A 9 -30.27 -39.66 8.98
N ILE A 10 -29.58 -40.31 9.93
CA ILE A 10 -28.81 -39.61 10.97
C ILE A 10 -27.67 -38.80 10.35
N THR A 11 -26.96 -39.36 9.38
CA THR A 11 -25.86 -38.67 8.70
C THR A 11 -26.36 -37.45 7.92
N GLY A 12 -27.49 -37.58 7.22
CA GLY A 12 -28.12 -36.47 6.52
C GLY A 12 -28.58 -35.35 7.46
N LEU A 13 -29.15 -35.71 8.62
CA LEU A 13 -29.57 -34.75 9.64
C LEU A 13 -28.38 -33.98 10.22
N ILE A 14 -27.27 -34.68 10.49
CA ILE A 14 -26.03 -34.06 10.99
C ILE A 14 -25.48 -33.06 9.96
N ILE A 15 -25.45 -33.40 8.68
CA ILE A 15 -24.97 -32.48 7.62
C ILE A 15 -25.83 -31.22 7.55
N VAL A 16 -27.16 -31.37 7.61
CA VAL A 16 -28.10 -30.22 7.59
C VAL A 16 -27.90 -29.34 8.83
N ILE A 17 -27.79 -29.93 10.02
CA ILE A 17 -27.58 -29.19 11.26
C ILE A 17 -26.23 -28.46 11.25
N SER A 18 -25.16 -29.11 10.81
CA SER A 18 -23.84 -28.47 10.69
C SER A 18 -23.86 -27.30 9.71
N GLY A 19 -24.46 -27.46 8.53
CA GLY A 19 -24.60 -26.37 7.57
C GLY A 19 -25.44 -25.21 8.12
N LEU A 20 -26.50 -25.50 8.89
CA LEU A 20 -27.30 -24.47 9.55
C LEU A 20 -26.49 -23.74 10.63
N MET A 21 -25.70 -24.46 11.43
CA MET A 21 -24.82 -23.87 12.43
C MET A 21 -23.74 -22.98 11.81
N ASP A 22 -23.11 -23.40 10.72
CA ASP A 22 -22.10 -22.61 10.02
C ASP A 22 -22.71 -21.33 9.43
N TYR A 23 -23.92 -21.42 8.88
CA TYR A 23 -24.68 -20.27 8.41
C TYR A 23 -25.03 -19.31 9.56
N LEU A 24 -25.54 -19.84 10.67
CA LEU A 24 -25.89 -19.07 11.86
C LEU A 24 -24.66 -18.38 12.44
N PHE A 25 -23.52 -19.08 12.52
CA PHE A 25 -22.26 -18.53 13.00
C PHE A 25 -21.74 -17.43 12.08
N SER A 26 -21.80 -17.64 10.76
CA SER A 26 -21.43 -16.61 9.77
C SER A 26 -22.32 -15.37 9.87
N PHE A 27 -23.63 -15.57 10.08
CA PHE A 27 -24.58 -14.50 10.29
C PHE A 27 -24.27 -13.72 11.58
N PHE A 28 -23.98 -14.40 12.69
CA PHE A 28 -23.58 -13.75 13.93
C PHE A 28 -22.23 -13.02 13.81
N GLN A 29 -21.27 -13.56 13.07
CA GLN A 29 -20.02 -12.88 12.77
C GLN A 29 -20.26 -11.58 12.00
N ILE A 30 -21.20 -11.56 11.04
CA ILE A 30 -21.59 -10.34 10.33
C ILE A 30 -22.29 -9.36 11.28
N LEU A 31 -23.25 -9.85 12.08
CA LEU A 31 -24.07 -9.03 12.97
C LEU A 31 -23.25 -8.36 14.09
N PHE A 32 -22.25 -9.07 14.60
CA PHE A 32 -21.38 -8.60 15.69
C PHE A 32 -20.02 -8.09 15.21
N LYS A 33 -19.76 -8.05 13.90
CA LYS A 33 -18.59 -7.36 13.38
C LYS A 33 -18.75 -5.88 13.72
N LYS A 34 -17.97 -5.39 14.68
CA LYS A 34 -17.96 -3.96 15.00
C LYS A 34 -17.75 -3.18 13.70
N PRO A 35 -18.59 -2.16 13.40
CA PRO A 35 -18.34 -1.32 12.24
C PRO A 35 -16.92 -0.77 12.37
N LEU A 36 -16.23 -0.63 11.24
CA LEU A 36 -14.95 0.07 11.23
C LEU A 36 -15.17 1.44 11.89
N SER A 37 -14.28 1.82 12.80
CA SER A 37 -14.34 3.13 13.42
C SER A 37 -14.46 4.21 12.35
N PRO A 38 -15.17 5.33 12.62
CA PRO A 38 -15.25 6.44 11.68
C PRO A 38 -13.85 6.77 11.18
N LYS A 39 -13.64 6.63 9.86
CA LYS A 39 -12.32 6.82 9.22
C LYS A 39 -12.00 8.29 8.95
N SER A 40 -12.93 9.18 9.26
CA SER A 40 -12.77 10.61 9.01
C SER A 40 -11.78 11.19 10.01
N ALA A 41 -10.92 12.09 9.52
CA ALA A 41 -10.02 12.83 10.38
C ALA A 41 -10.83 13.66 11.40
N VAL A 42 -10.31 13.77 12.62
CA VAL A 42 -10.93 14.51 13.73
C VAL A 42 -10.28 15.88 13.80
N GLU A 43 -11.09 16.92 13.83
CA GLU A 43 -10.62 18.29 14.03
C GLU A 43 -10.15 18.47 15.48
N ILE A 44 -8.90 18.88 15.65
CA ILE A 44 -8.29 19.13 16.97
C ILE A 44 -8.05 20.62 17.23
N ASP A 45 -7.97 21.42 16.17
CA ASP A 45 -7.89 22.88 16.27
C ASP A 45 -8.94 23.51 15.33
N PRO A 46 -10.10 23.92 15.87
CA PRO A 46 -11.15 24.56 15.08
C PRO A 46 -10.78 25.94 14.52
N LYS A 47 -9.73 26.57 15.04
CA LYS A 47 -9.31 27.90 14.61
C LYS A 47 -8.39 27.80 13.39
N GLU A 48 -7.45 26.87 13.42
CA GLU A 48 -6.48 26.63 12.34
C GLU A 48 -6.92 25.50 11.39
N HIS A 49 -8.09 24.90 11.63
CA HIS A 49 -8.64 23.77 10.88
C HIS A 49 -7.67 22.59 10.76
N ILE A 50 -7.07 22.20 11.89
CA ILE A 50 -6.13 21.08 11.95
C ILE A 50 -6.89 19.79 12.23
N TYR A 51 -6.71 18.80 11.35
CA TYR A 51 -7.32 17.48 11.45
C TYR A 51 -6.25 16.40 11.65
N VAL A 52 -6.55 15.40 12.49
CA VAL A 52 -5.66 14.27 12.76
C VAL A 52 -6.40 12.94 12.63
N HIS A 53 -5.65 11.84 12.49
CA HIS A 53 -6.23 10.51 12.50
C HIS A 53 -6.90 10.22 13.87
N PRO A 54 -8.08 9.57 13.92
CA PRO A 54 -8.76 9.25 15.18
C PRO A 54 -7.89 8.52 16.21
N ASP A 55 -6.95 7.67 15.76
CA ASP A 55 -6.05 6.96 16.66
C ASP A 55 -5.06 7.86 17.40
N PHE A 56 -4.75 9.05 16.86
CA PHE A 56 -3.98 10.06 17.59
C PHE A 56 -4.78 10.61 18.78
N VAL A 57 -6.05 10.99 18.54
CA VAL A 57 -6.96 11.47 19.61
C VAL A 57 -7.21 10.41 20.66
N ASN A 58 -7.30 9.15 20.25
CA ASN A 58 -7.49 8.01 21.15
C ASN A 58 -6.20 7.58 21.87
N GLY A 59 -5.09 8.32 21.74
CA GLY A 59 -3.82 8.03 22.39
C GLY A 59 -3.13 6.75 21.92
N LYS A 60 -3.56 6.18 20.78
CA LYS A 60 -2.95 4.99 20.17
C LYS A 60 -1.77 5.33 19.27
N GLN A 61 -1.68 6.57 18.80
CA GLN A 61 -0.50 7.12 18.15
C GLN A 61 0.10 8.17 19.06
N ASN A 62 1.36 8.01 19.44
CA ASN A 62 2.08 8.99 20.23
C ASN A 62 3.17 9.63 19.38
N SER A 63 2.99 10.89 18.96
CA SER A 63 4.02 11.59 18.17
C SER A 63 5.28 11.88 18.99
N SER A 64 5.17 11.97 20.32
CA SER A 64 6.32 12.27 21.19
C SER A 64 7.26 11.09 21.39
N SER A 65 6.90 9.89 20.94
CA SER A 65 7.79 8.72 20.98
C SER A 65 8.71 8.61 19.77
N PHE A 66 8.53 9.45 18.74
CA PHE A 66 9.36 9.44 17.54
C PHE A 66 10.53 10.43 17.69
N ASN A 67 11.75 9.95 17.47
CA ASN A 67 12.98 10.75 17.48
C ASN A 67 13.65 10.78 16.09
N GLU A 68 13.00 10.17 15.10
CA GLU A 68 13.47 10.05 13.73
C GLU A 68 13.42 11.42 13.05
N LYS A 69 14.50 11.75 12.36
CA LYS A 69 14.73 13.02 11.67
C LYS A 69 14.56 12.89 10.17
N THR A 70 14.56 11.66 9.65
CA THR A 70 14.41 11.38 8.22
C THR A 70 13.35 10.32 7.98
N ILE A 71 12.75 10.32 6.79
CA ILE A 71 11.78 9.28 6.41
C ILE A 71 12.46 7.89 6.38
N TYR A 72 13.75 7.84 6.03
CA TYR A 72 14.51 6.60 6.08
C TYR A 72 14.61 6.05 7.51
N GLU A 73 14.89 6.90 8.50
CA GLU A 73 14.88 6.51 9.92
C GLU A 73 13.49 6.04 10.36
N VAL A 74 12.41 6.67 9.89
CA VAL A 74 11.03 6.22 10.15
C VAL A 74 10.80 4.80 9.61
N ILE A 75 11.32 4.46 8.43
CA ILE A 75 11.25 3.10 7.91
C ILE A 75 12.03 2.13 8.78
N LEU A 76 13.27 2.47 9.15
CA LEU A 76 14.11 1.61 9.99
C LEU A 76 13.45 1.34 11.35
N HIS A 77 12.93 2.38 12.00
CA HIS A 77 12.17 2.23 13.24
C HIS A 77 10.90 1.39 13.02
N GLY A 78 10.22 1.58 11.89
CA GLY A 78 9.09 0.76 11.49
C GLY A 78 9.44 -0.72 11.35
N ILE A 79 10.64 -1.08 10.89
CA ILE A 79 11.11 -2.47 10.81
C ILE A 79 11.36 -3.03 12.21
N GLU A 80 12.07 -2.28 13.05
CA GLU A 80 12.40 -2.67 14.42
C GLU A 80 11.14 -2.98 15.24
N LEU A 81 10.14 -2.09 15.20
CA LEU A 81 8.89 -2.31 15.91
C LEU A 81 7.98 -3.30 15.18
N GLY A 82 7.92 -3.21 13.84
CA GLY A 82 6.95 -3.88 13.00
C GLY A 82 7.13 -5.40 12.94
N GLY A 83 8.37 -5.87 12.84
CA GLY A 83 8.68 -7.29 12.61
C GLY A 83 7.90 -7.86 11.43
N ASP A 84 7.31 -9.04 11.62
CA ASP A 84 6.52 -9.76 10.61
C ASP A 84 5.12 -9.16 10.35
N ARG A 85 4.80 -7.99 10.93
CA ARG A 85 3.49 -7.37 10.71
C ARG A 85 3.36 -6.83 9.27
N PRO A 86 2.14 -6.86 8.69
CA PRO A 86 1.87 -6.24 7.40
C PRO A 86 2.21 -4.74 7.39
N HIS A 87 3.03 -4.32 6.42
CA HIS A 87 3.30 -2.92 6.11
C HIS A 87 2.37 -2.43 4.99
N PHE A 88 2.41 -3.10 3.84
CA PHE A 88 1.50 -2.83 2.72
C PHE A 88 0.61 -4.03 2.46
N SER A 89 -0.69 -3.78 2.27
CA SER A 89 -1.66 -4.81 1.90
C SER A 89 -2.36 -4.45 0.59
N TYR A 90 -2.54 -5.43 -0.28
CA TYR A 90 -3.21 -5.28 -1.57
C TYR A 90 -4.05 -6.51 -1.93
N ARG A 91 -4.98 -6.33 -2.86
CA ARG A 91 -5.74 -7.40 -3.51
C ARG A 91 -5.95 -7.00 -4.96
N GLN A 92 -5.97 -7.95 -5.87
CA GLN A 92 -6.19 -7.64 -7.29
C GLN A 92 -7.68 -7.57 -7.58
N LEU A 93 -8.44 -8.53 -7.04
CA LEU A 93 -9.88 -8.59 -7.18
C LEU A 93 -10.58 -8.35 -5.84
N SER A 94 -11.81 -7.86 -5.90
CA SER A 94 -12.59 -7.51 -4.70
C SER A 94 -12.97 -8.73 -3.85
N ASN A 95 -13.03 -9.92 -4.46
CA ASN A 95 -13.35 -11.19 -3.84
C ASN A 95 -12.12 -11.94 -3.28
N GLU A 96 -10.91 -11.44 -3.51
CA GLU A 96 -9.68 -12.04 -3.01
C GLU A 96 -9.34 -11.57 -1.59
N SER A 97 -8.64 -12.43 -0.86
CA SER A 97 -7.99 -12.05 0.40
C SER A 97 -6.85 -11.06 0.13
N PHE A 98 -6.62 -10.17 1.10
CA PHE A 98 -5.47 -9.26 1.02
C PHE A 98 -4.17 -10.05 1.16
N LYS A 99 -3.25 -9.80 0.22
CA LYS A 99 -1.84 -10.16 0.33
C LYS A 99 -1.10 -8.98 0.94
N SER A 100 -0.05 -9.27 1.70
CA SER A 100 0.73 -8.21 2.35
C SER A 100 2.21 -8.43 2.23
N TYR A 101 2.95 -7.32 2.20
CA TYR A 101 4.39 -7.29 2.42
C TYR A 101 4.65 -6.94 3.89
N THR A 102 5.52 -7.69 4.55
CA THR A 102 6.01 -7.35 5.90
C THR A 102 6.93 -6.13 5.85
N HIS A 103 7.24 -5.54 7.01
CA HIS A 103 8.20 -4.43 7.06
C HIS A 103 9.57 -4.80 6.50
N GLU A 104 10.06 -6.00 6.81
CA GLU A 104 11.34 -6.50 6.31
C GLU A 104 11.32 -6.72 4.80
N GLN A 105 10.25 -7.32 4.26
CA GLN A 105 10.10 -7.50 2.81
C GLN A 105 10.06 -6.16 2.07
N VAL A 106 9.34 -5.17 2.60
CA VAL A 106 9.33 -3.83 2.03
C VAL A 106 10.74 -3.25 2.03
N PHE A 107 11.48 -3.39 3.13
CA PHE A 107 12.84 -2.87 3.23
C PHE A 107 13.82 -3.49 2.21
N GLU A 108 13.75 -4.80 2.02
CA GLU A 108 14.58 -5.47 1.00
C GLU A 108 14.22 -4.98 -0.40
N ILE A 109 12.94 -4.94 -0.75
CA ILE A 109 12.48 -4.49 -2.07
C ILE A 109 12.94 -3.05 -2.35
N ILE A 110 12.79 -2.13 -1.40
CA ILE A 110 13.15 -0.71 -1.64
C ILE A 110 14.67 -0.53 -1.78
N LYS A 111 15.48 -1.34 -1.09
CA LYS A 111 16.94 -1.35 -1.27
C LYS A 111 17.33 -1.90 -2.63
N GLU A 112 16.70 -2.98 -3.08
CA GLU A 112 16.93 -3.61 -4.38
C GLU A 112 16.59 -2.65 -5.53
N ILE A 113 15.40 -2.03 -5.49
CA ILE A 113 14.98 -1.06 -6.51
C ILE A 113 15.96 0.13 -6.56
N GLY A 114 16.28 0.71 -5.41
CA GLY A 114 17.15 1.90 -5.37
C GLY A 114 18.61 1.61 -5.76
N SER A 115 19.16 0.46 -5.35
CA SER A 115 20.49 0.04 -5.80
C SER A 115 20.51 -0.31 -7.28
N GLY A 116 19.42 -0.86 -7.82
CA GLY A 116 19.26 -1.07 -9.27
C GLY A 116 19.32 0.24 -10.05
N MET A 117 18.66 1.29 -9.57
CA MET A 117 18.76 2.63 -10.17
C MET A 117 20.21 3.16 -10.16
N ILE A 118 20.92 3.02 -9.04
CA ILE A 118 22.32 3.44 -8.93
C ILE A 118 23.22 2.67 -9.89
N ASN A 119 23.06 1.35 -9.96
CA ASN A 119 23.80 0.51 -10.90
C ASN A 119 23.49 0.84 -12.37
N SER A 120 22.34 1.46 -12.63
CA SER A 120 21.93 1.93 -13.95
C SER A 120 22.49 3.33 -14.29
N GLY A 121 23.18 3.98 -13.35
CA GLY A 121 23.90 5.24 -13.57
C GLY A 121 23.39 6.44 -12.76
N LEU A 122 22.29 6.28 -12.00
CA LEU A 122 21.78 7.35 -11.14
C LEU A 122 22.72 7.57 -9.94
N LYS A 123 22.77 8.80 -9.43
CA LYS A 123 23.58 9.14 -8.25
C LYS A 123 22.72 9.14 -6.99
N PRO A 124 23.22 8.62 -5.85
CA PRO A 124 22.52 8.73 -4.58
C PRO A 124 22.66 10.17 -4.03
N SER A 125 21.76 11.07 -4.43
CA SER A 125 21.78 12.50 -4.08
C SER A 125 20.39 13.13 -4.15
N ASN A 126 20.15 14.16 -3.33
CA ASN A 126 18.91 14.95 -3.35
C ASN A 126 18.73 15.75 -4.65
N GLU A 127 19.75 15.79 -5.49
CA GLU A 127 19.73 16.38 -6.84
C GLU A 127 19.35 15.35 -7.92
N THR A 128 19.15 14.08 -7.56
CA THR A 128 18.78 13.02 -8.49
C THR A 128 17.29 12.74 -8.40
N PHE A 129 16.62 12.90 -9.53
CA PHE A 129 15.18 12.75 -9.69
C PHE A 129 14.87 11.51 -10.53
N PHE A 130 13.82 10.78 -10.17
CA PHE A 130 13.25 9.73 -11.02
C PHE A 130 11.73 9.81 -11.04
N GLY A 131 11.13 9.47 -12.17
CA GLY A 131 9.68 9.50 -12.35
C GLY A 131 9.02 8.17 -11.96
N ILE A 132 7.78 8.26 -11.47
CA ILE A 132 6.88 7.14 -11.27
C ILE A 132 5.57 7.47 -11.99
N TYR A 133 5.44 7.01 -13.23
CA TYR A 133 4.24 7.16 -14.04
C TYR A 133 3.34 5.94 -13.88
N ALA A 134 2.50 5.96 -12.85
CA ALA A 134 1.71 4.79 -12.48
C ALA A 134 0.45 5.15 -11.69
N SER A 135 -0.48 4.20 -11.65
CA SER A 135 -1.66 4.29 -10.79
C SER A 135 -1.30 4.04 -9.33
N ALA A 136 -2.10 4.60 -8.40
CA ALA A 136 -1.94 4.36 -6.97
C ALA A 136 -2.01 2.86 -6.66
N SER A 137 -0.89 2.29 -6.25
CA SER A 137 -0.72 0.86 -6.00
C SER A 137 0.38 0.62 -4.98
N VAL A 138 0.49 -0.62 -4.48
CA VAL A 138 1.62 -0.99 -3.62
C VAL A 138 2.95 -0.89 -4.38
N ASN A 139 2.98 -1.24 -5.66
CA ASN A 139 4.19 -1.09 -6.48
C ASN A 139 4.62 0.38 -6.61
N TYR A 140 3.66 1.30 -6.77
CA TYR A 140 3.93 2.74 -6.74
C TYR A 140 4.57 3.15 -5.41
N ALA A 141 4.00 2.71 -4.28
CA ALA A 141 4.53 3.03 -2.96
C ALA A 141 5.93 2.45 -2.73
N LEU A 142 6.20 1.22 -3.19
CA LEU A 142 7.53 0.60 -3.13
C LEU A 142 8.55 1.38 -3.95
N CYS A 143 8.20 1.81 -5.17
CA CYS A 143 9.09 2.66 -5.98
C CYS A 143 9.35 4.01 -5.29
N LEU A 144 8.31 4.63 -4.73
CA LEU A 144 8.44 5.88 -3.96
C LEU A 144 9.41 5.71 -2.78
N TYR A 145 9.25 4.63 -2.01
CA TYR A 145 10.05 4.38 -0.81
C TYR A 145 11.52 4.06 -1.15
N SER A 146 11.78 3.51 -2.34
CA SER A 146 13.14 3.21 -2.82
C SER A 146 14.04 4.44 -2.97
N ALA A 147 13.46 5.64 -3.00
CA ALA A 147 14.22 6.88 -3.06
C ALA A 147 15.00 7.16 -1.76
N TRP A 148 14.37 6.89 -0.62
CA TRP A 148 14.82 7.37 0.68
C TRP A 148 16.10 6.73 1.22
N PRO A 149 16.38 5.42 1.03
CA PRO A 149 17.67 4.83 1.40
C PRO A 149 18.87 5.46 0.68
N TYR A 150 18.64 6.15 -0.43
CA TYR A 150 19.68 6.68 -1.33
C TYR A 150 19.60 8.19 -1.52
N SER A 151 18.81 8.89 -0.69
CA SER A 151 18.60 10.33 -0.76
C SER A 151 18.14 10.84 -2.14
N MET A 152 17.46 10.02 -2.94
CA MET A 152 16.91 10.45 -4.24
C MET A 152 15.52 11.08 -4.07
N VAL A 153 15.04 11.77 -5.11
CA VAL A 153 13.73 12.45 -5.10
C VAL A 153 12.79 11.80 -6.13
N PRO A 154 11.71 11.12 -5.68
CA PRO A 154 10.74 10.52 -6.58
C PRO A 154 9.72 11.58 -7.06
N ILE A 155 9.38 11.54 -8.35
CA ILE A 155 8.40 12.43 -9.00
C ILE A 155 7.18 11.62 -9.42
N GLY A 156 6.04 11.88 -8.79
CA GLY A 156 4.77 11.24 -9.11
C GLY A 156 4.12 11.80 -10.37
N ILE A 157 3.78 10.93 -11.33
CA ILE A 157 3.15 11.29 -12.59
C ILE A 157 1.86 10.48 -12.74
N TYR A 158 0.74 11.17 -12.98
CA TYR A 158 -0.59 10.55 -13.04
C TYR A 158 -1.35 10.99 -14.30
N ASP A 159 -2.15 10.10 -14.86
CA ASP A 159 -2.98 10.40 -16.05
C ASP A 159 -4.04 11.47 -15.80
N SER A 160 -4.46 11.67 -14.56
CA SER A 160 -5.46 12.69 -14.19
C SER A 160 -5.00 14.12 -14.48
N LEU A 161 -3.70 14.34 -14.73
CA LEU A 161 -3.13 15.61 -15.12
C LEU A 161 -3.30 15.93 -16.62
N GLY A 162 -3.76 14.95 -17.40
CA GLY A 162 -3.80 15.02 -18.85
C GLY A 162 -2.41 14.91 -19.49
N GLN A 163 -2.38 14.67 -20.81
CA GLN A 163 -1.16 14.48 -21.58
C GLN A 163 -0.19 15.66 -21.44
N ASP A 164 -0.67 16.89 -21.60
CA ASP A 164 0.18 18.09 -21.50
C ASP A 164 0.76 18.28 -20.10
N GLY A 165 0.00 17.94 -19.06
CA GLY A 165 0.47 17.98 -17.67
C GLY A 165 1.57 16.96 -17.41
N VAL A 166 1.41 15.72 -17.91
CA VAL A 166 2.45 14.69 -17.83
C VAL A 166 3.72 15.14 -18.55
N LYS A 167 3.61 15.60 -19.80
CA LYS A 167 4.75 16.10 -20.58
C LYS A 167 5.47 17.25 -19.88
N PHE A 168 4.69 18.20 -19.33
CA PHE A 168 5.23 19.32 -18.58
C PHE A 168 6.06 18.88 -17.37
N ILE A 169 5.55 17.93 -16.57
CA ILE A 169 6.26 17.42 -15.40
C ILE A 169 7.58 16.75 -15.80
N ILE A 170 7.56 15.87 -16.81
CA ILE A 170 8.76 15.16 -17.25
C ILE A 170 9.84 16.17 -17.67
N ARG A 171 9.47 17.14 -18.52
CA ARG A 171 10.39 18.18 -18.98
C ARG A 171 10.91 19.06 -17.85
N GLN A 172 10.03 19.49 -16.95
CA GLN A 172 10.37 20.40 -15.86
C GLN A 172 11.24 19.72 -14.79
N SER A 173 11.04 18.42 -14.56
CA SER A 173 11.78 17.64 -13.56
C SER A 173 13.11 17.10 -14.08
N ALA A 174 13.34 17.11 -15.39
CA ALA A 174 14.56 16.60 -16.03
C ALA A 174 14.93 15.18 -15.55
N VAL A 175 13.93 14.33 -15.35
CA VAL A 175 14.13 12.95 -14.89
C VAL A 175 14.81 12.11 -15.96
N GLU A 176 15.82 11.35 -15.58
CA GLU A 176 16.58 10.47 -16.50
C GLU A 176 16.00 9.05 -16.56
N LEU A 177 15.21 8.67 -15.55
CA LEU A 177 14.58 7.36 -15.42
C LEU A 177 13.13 7.52 -14.97
N ILE A 178 12.23 6.78 -15.61
CA ILE A 178 10.80 6.74 -15.26
C ILE A 178 10.35 5.29 -15.16
N PHE A 179 9.76 4.92 -14.01
CA PHE A 179 9.02 3.67 -13.87
C PHE A 179 7.60 3.84 -14.42
N ALA A 180 7.13 2.84 -15.17
CA ALA A 180 5.76 2.75 -15.65
C ALA A 180 5.16 1.39 -15.29
N ASP A 181 3.93 1.38 -14.79
CA ASP A 181 3.22 0.17 -14.33
C ASP A 181 2.44 -0.55 -15.44
N ASP A 182 2.24 0.09 -16.60
CA ASP A 182 1.58 -0.52 -17.75
C ASP A 182 2.21 -0.14 -19.09
N LEU A 183 1.90 -0.95 -20.10
CA LEU A 183 2.46 -0.82 -21.45
C LEU A 183 2.00 0.45 -22.18
N GLN A 184 0.80 0.97 -21.92
CA GLN A 184 0.31 2.18 -22.57
C GLN A 184 1.10 3.40 -22.08
N ARG A 185 1.37 3.49 -20.78
CA ARG A 185 2.23 4.54 -20.22
C ARG A 185 3.65 4.47 -20.79
N VAL A 186 4.20 3.27 -20.97
CA VAL A 186 5.50 3.10 -21.67
C VAL A 186 5.44 3.60 -23.10
N LYS A 187 4.38 3.27 -23.86
CA LYS A 187 4.21 3.76 -25.24
C LYS A 187 4.13 5.27 -25.30
N HIS A 188 3.35 5.89 -24.41
CA HIS A 188 3.28 7.35 -24.31
C HIS A 188 4.65 7.98 -24.08
N LEU A 189 5.46 7.43 -23.17
CA LEU A 189 6.82 7.93 -22.91
C LEU A 189 7.73 7.81 -24.14
N ILE A 190 7.61 6.73 -24.91
CA ILE A 190 8.38 6.55 -26.16
C ILE A 190 7.92 7.52 -27.24
N GLU A 191 6.61 7.70 -27.39
CA GLU A 191 6.00 8.61 -28.38
C GLU A 191 6.33 10.08 -28.08
N TRP A 192 6.36 10.48 -26.80
CA TRP A 192 6.58 11.86 -26.39
C TRP A 192 8.04 12.19 -26.12
N LYS A 193 8.96 11.26 -26.38
CA LYS A 193 10.39 11.40 -26.08
C LYS A 193 11.01 12.70 -26.61
N ASP A 194 10.60 13.15 -27.79
CA ASP A 194 11.14 14.38 -28.39
C ASP A 194 10.46 15.67 -27.86
N GLU A 195 9.37 15.53 -27.10
CA GLU A 195 8.57 16.63 -26.53
C GLU A 195 8.81 16.85 -25.03
N THR A 196 9.39 15.85 -24.35
CA THR A 196 9.61 15.80 -22.90
C THR A 196 11.07 15.87 -22.52
#